data_AF-R9N0S0-F1
#
_entry.id   AF-R9N0S0-F1
#
_cell.length_a   1.000
_cell.length_b   1.000
_cell.length_c   1.000
_cell.angle_alpha   90.00
_cell.angle_beta   90.00
_cell.angle_gamma   90.00
#
_symmetry.space_group_name_H-M   'P 1'
#
loop_
_entity.id
_entity.type
_entity.pdbx_description
1 polymer ?
#
loop_
_entity_poly.entity_id
_entity_poly.type
_entity_poly.pdbx_seq_one_letter_code
_entity_poly.pdbx_strand_id
1 'polypeptide(L)'
;MQGIIYDATKIKVCKAFYEICDYAELSVSWADELWKNILTYPQVYEELVYYIEHHTFLDKLKVGSYSLCDLYVWQMSRYNLIKDTGKNPRTCNKEKMVMQAFASMIELLTDPEKYEKRLEYGQGMDEK
;
A
#
# COMPACT_ATOMS: atom_id res chain seq x y z
N MET A 1 -20.22 24.97 7.23
CA MET A 1 -20.26 24.42 5.84
C MET A 1 -18.93 23.75 5.49
N GLN A 2 -18.58 22.63 6.12
CA GLN A 2 -17.34 21.88 5.83
C GLN A 2 -17.58 20.50 5.20
N GLY A 3 -18.84 20.06 5.10
CA GLY A 3 -19.19 18.72 4.59
C GLY A 3 -19.08 18.54 3.08
N ILE A 4 -19.34 19.59 2.28
CA ILE A 4 -19.43 19.48 0.81
C ILE A 4 -18.04 19.30 0.17
N ILE A 5 -17.00 19.91 0.74
CA ILE A 5 -15.61 19.82 0.23
C ILE A 5 -15.02 18.44 0.55
N TYR A 6 -15.38 17.88 1.71
CA TYR A 6 -14.92 16.56 2.14
C TYR A 6 -15.46 15.45 1.23
N ASP A 7 -16.70 15.58 0.76
CA ASP A 7 -17.34 14.63 -0.15
C ASP A 7 -16.70 14.65 -1.55
N ALA A 8 -16.43 15.83 -2.12
CA ALA A 8 -15.82 15.94 -3.44
C ALA A 8 -14.39 15.36 -3.47
N THR A 9 -13.61 15.59 -2.41
CA THR A 9 -12.25 15.04 -2.28
C THR A 9 -12.28 13.51 -2.13
N LYS A 10 -13.21 12.99 -1.31
CA LYS A 10 -13.43 11.55 -1.17
C LYS A 10 -13.78 10.86 -2.47
N ILE A 11 -14.68 11.45 -3.27
CA ILE A 11 -15.07 10.89 -4.57
C ILE A 11 -13.88 10.88 -5.53
N LYS A 12 -13.08 11.95 -5.56
CA LYS A 12 -11.89 12.03 -6.42
C LYS A 12 -10.83 10.99 -6.04
N VAL A 13 -10.55 10.84 -4.75
CA VAL A 13 -9.58 9.88 -4.21
C VAL A 13 -10.06 8.45 -4.43
N CYS A 14 -11.35 8.18 -4.21
CA CYS A 14 -11.98 6.89 -4.50
C CYS A 14 -11.80 6.52 -5.98
N LYS A 15 -12.18 7.42 -6.90
CA LYS A 15 -12.05 7.17 -8.32
C LYS A 15 -10.60 6.93 -8.74
N ALA A 16 -9.68 7.78 -8.30
CA ALA A 16 -8.25 7.63 -8.57
C ALA A 16 -7.69 6.32 -8.01
N PHE A 17 -8.11 5.89 -6.81
CA PHE A 17 -7.72 4.62 -6.23
C PHE A 17 -8.17 3.43 -7.11
N TYR A 18 -9.43 3.40 -7.55
CA TYR A 18 -9.90 2.33 -8.45
C TYR A 18 -9.22 2.37 -9.82
N GLU A 19 -8.94 3.56 -10.37
CA GLU A 19 -8.16 3.70 -11.62
C GLU A 19 -6.74 3.13 -11.47
N ILE A 20 -6.09 3.39 -10.32
CA ILE A 20 -4.77 2.83 -10.02
C ILE A 20 -4.85 1.31 -9.84
N CYS A 21 -5.89 0.78 -9.18
CA CYS A 21 -6.08 -0.65 -9.04
C CYS A 21 -6.33 -1.35 -10.37
N ASP A 22 -7.10 -0.73 -11.26
CA ASP A 22 -7.34 -1.22 -12.63
C ASP A 22 -6.03 -1.24 -13.42
N TYR A 23 -5.25 -0.15 -13.39
CA TYR A 23 -3.93 -0.07 -14.02
C TYR A 23 -2.94 -1.10 -13.43
N ALA A 24 -3.03 -1.37 -12.13
CA ALA A 24 -2.22 -2.35 -11.44
C ALA A 24 -2.64 -3.81 -11.72
N GLU A 25 -3.67 -4.04 -12.54
CA GLU A 25 -4.29 -5.34 -12.80
C GLU A 25 -4.71 -6.05 -11.50
N LEU A 26 -5.20 -5.28 -10.53
CA LEU A 26 -5.70 -5.79 -9.25
C LEU A 26 -7.19 -6.11 -9.34
N SER A 27 -7.59 -7.23 -8.74
CA SER A 27 -9.01 -7.61 -8.66
C SER A 27 -9.82 -6.56 -7.92
N VAL A 28 -10.98 -6.20 -8.46
CA VAL A 28 -11.91 -5.22 -7.86
C VAL A 28 -12.30 -5.61 -6.43
N SER A 29 -12.50 -6.91 -6.15
CA SER A 29 -12.79 -7.40 -4.80
C SER A 29 -11.66 -7.11 -3.79
N TRP A 30 -10.40 -7.19 -4.23
CA TRP A 30 -9.25 -6.87 -3.38
C TRP A 30 -9.14 -5.36 -3.16
N ALA A 31 -9.36 -4.57 -4.21
CA ALA A 31 -9.41 -3.12 -4.12
C ALA A 31 -10.52 -2.63 -3.18
N ASP A 32 -11.72 -3.22 -3.25
CA ASP A 32 -12.86 -2.88 -2.39
C ASP A 32 -12.59 -3.20 -0.92
N GLU A 33 -11.99 -4.36 -0.64
CA GLU A 33 -11.57 -4.73 0.71
C GLU A 33 -10.50 -3.76 1.23
N LEU A 34 -9.48 -3.47 0.44
CA LEU A 34 -8.45 -2.51 0.81
C LEU A 34 -9.04 -1.12 1.08
N TRP A 35 -9.93 -0.64 0.20
CA TRP A 35 -10.60 0.65 0.34
C TRP A 35 -11.41 0.74 1.63
N LYS A 36 -12.18 -0.30 1.98
CA LYS A 36 -12.92 -0.37 3.25
C LYS A 36 -11.98 -0.25 4.45
N ASN A 37 -10.87 -0.99 4.42
CA ASN A 37 -9.88 -0.90 5.50
C ASN A 37 -9.25 0.50 5.58
N ILE A 38 -8.89 1.12 4.45
CA ILE A 38 -8.36 2.48 4.44
C ILE A 38 -9.36 3.47 5.05
N LEU A 39 -10.65 3.33 4.75
CA LEU A 39 -11.71 4.16 5.35
C LEU A 39 -11.87 3.94 6.87
N THR A 40 -11.53 2.76 7.38
CA THR A 40 -11.52 2.48 8.83
C THR A 40 -10.38 3.22 9.54
N TYR A 41 -9.25 3.43 8.87
CA TYR A 41 -8.07 4.09 9.43
C TYR A 41 -7.87 5.49 8.82
N PRO A 42 -8.38 6.58 9.46
CA PRO A 42 -8.33 7.93 8.89
C PRO A 42 -6.89 8.42 8.60
N GLN A 43 -5.92 7.95 9.37
CA GLN A 43 -4.50 8.22 9.17
C GLN A 43 -3.92 7.61 7.87
N VAL A 44 -4.40 6.43 7.48
CA VAL A 44 -4.04 5.78 6.19
C VAL A 44 -4.73 6.49 5.04
N TYR A 45 -5.99 6.89 5.25
CA TYR A 45 -6.74 7.67 4.28
C TYR A 45 -6.08 9.02 3.95
N GLU A 46 -5.59 9.75 4.97
CA GLU A 46 -4.87 11.02 4.77
C GLU A 46 -3.61 10.82 3.91
N GLU A 47 -2.85 9.74 4.14
CA GLU A 47 -1.69 9.41 3.30
C GLU A 47 -2.07 9.06 1.87
N LEU A 48 -3.16 8.32 1.66
CA LEU A 48 -3.62 7.97 0.32
C LEU A 48 -4.03 9.22 -0.47
N VAL A 49 -4.75 10.14 0.17
CA VAL A 49 -5.12 11.44 -0.43
C VAL A 49 -3.86 12.18 -0.87
N TYR A 50 -2.87 12.29 0.02
CA TYR A 50 -1.62 12.95 -0.28
C TYR A 50 -0.83 12.27 -1.41
N TYR A 51 -0.79 10.94 -1.42
CA TYR A 51 -0.16 10.16 -2.48
C TYR A 51 -0.83 10.40 -3.84
N ILE A 52 -2.16 10.46 -3.90
CA ILE A 52 -2.88 10.72 -5.15
C ILE A 52 -2.64 12.15 -5.65
N GLU A 53 -2.49 13.12 -4.76
CA GLU A 53 -2.24 14.52 -5.13
C GLU A 53 -0.79 14.81 -5.52
N HIS A 54 0.18 14.22 -4.81
CA HIS A 54 1.60 14.53 -4.96
C HIS A 54 2.44 13.40 -5.57
N HIS A 55 1.88 12.20 -5.74
CA HIS A 55 2.60 10.98 -6.11
C HIS A 55 3.80 10.68 -5.19
N THR A 56 3.72 11.10 -3.92
CA THR A 56 4.75 10.88 -2.91
C THR A 56 4.12 10.51 -1.58
N PHE A 57 4.86 9.79 -0.75
CA PHE A 57 4.42 9.47 0.61
C PHE A 57 4.62 10.65 1.54
N LEU A 58 3.67 10.85 2.45
CA LEU A 58 3.75 11.87 3.49
C LEU A 58 4.70 11.45 4.62
N ASP A 59 4.90 10.13 4.82
CA ASP A 59 5.72 9.52 5.89
C ASP A 59 5.30 9.93 7.31
N LYS A 60 4.11 10.49 7.46
CA LYS A 60 3.56 10.80 8.79
C LYS A 60 3.06 9.56 9.51
N LEU A 61 2.66 8.53 8.77
CA LEU A 61 2.14 7.31 9.34
C LEU A 61 3.28 6.36 9.71
N LYS A 62 3.42 6.13 11.00
CA LYS A 62 4.44 5.22 11.56
C LYS A 62 3.77 4.27 12.52
N VAL A 63 4.06 2.99 12.37
CA VAL A 63 3.54 1.94 13.23
C VAL A 63 4.74 1.16 13.74
N GLY A 64 5.02 1.32 15.03
CA GLY A 64 6.27 0.86 15.63
C GLY A 64 7.49 1.56 15.02
N SER A 65 8.43 0.75 14.53
CA SER A 65 9.65 1.21 13.86
C SER A 65 9.50 1.36 12.33
N TYR A 66 8.35 0.98 11.77
CA TYR A 66 8.12 0.93 10.33
C TYR A 66 7.24 2.09 9.87
N SER A 67 7.64 2.71 8.77
CA SER A 67 6.85 3.75 8.08
C SER A 67 6.34 3.20 6.75
N LEU A 68 5.33 3.84 6.15
CA LEU A 68 4.80 3.41 4.85
C LEU A 68 5.88 3.36 3.76
N CYS A 69 6.84 4.29 3.79
CA CYS A 69 8.01 4.30 2.90
C CYS A 69 8.88 3.05 3.08
N ASP A 70 9.11 2.63 4.33
CA ASP A 70 9.91 1.43 4.65
C ASP A 70 9.23 0.17 4.11
N LEU A 71 7.91 0.04 4.31
CA LEU A 71 7.11 -1.03 3.73
C LEU A 71 7.15 -1.03 2.19
N TYR A 72 7.13 0.14 1.56
CA TYR A 72 7.27 0.25 0.12
C TYR A 72 8.65 -0.21 -0.37
N VAL A 73 9.73 0.22 0.30
CA VAL A 73 11.10 -0.22 0.01
C VAL A 73 11.23 -1.73 0.20
N TRP A 74 10.61 -2.29 1.24
CA TRP A 74 10.58 -3.74 1.46
C TRP A 74 9.88 -4.49 0.32
N GLN A 75 8.71 -4.02 -0.13
CA GLN A 75 8.01 -4.58 -1.30
C GLN A 75 8.87 -4.49 -2.56
N MET A 76 9.58 -3.37 -2.75
CA MET A 76 10.48 -3.17 -3.88
C MET A 76 11.69 -4.12 -3.83
N SER A 77 12.28 -4.33 -2.65
CA SER A 77 13.39 -5.27 -2.43
C SER A 77 12.97 -6.69 -2.77
N ARG A 78 11.80 -7.13 -2.27
CA ARG A 78 11.22 -8.44 -2.59
C ARG A 78 10.94 -8.61 -4.08
N TYR A 79 10.44 -7.57 -4.74
CA TYR A 79 10.19 -7.62 -6.17
C TYR A 79 11.48 -7.68 -7.00
N ASN A 80 12.53 -6.97 -6.57
CA ASN A 80 13.86 -7.06 -7.19
C ASN A 80 14.47 -8.46 -7.05
N LEU A 81 14.31 -9.13 -5.90
CA LEU A 81 14.70 -10.52 -5.68
C LEU A 81 13.99 -11.49 -6.63
N ILE A 82 12.67 -11.35 -6.78
CA ILE A 82 11.87 -12.19 -7.70
C ILE A 82 12.28 -11.97 -9.17
N LYS A 83 12.65 -10.73 -9.51
CA LYS A 83 13.10 -10.35 -10.86
C LYS A 83 14.45 -10.97 -11.22
N ASP A 84 15.33 -11.21 -10.25
CA ASP A 84 16.64 -11.84 -10.45
C ASP A 84 16.53 -13.33 -10.80
N THR A 85 15.53 -14.03 -10.24
CA THR A 85 15.30 -15.49 -10.40
C THR A 85 14.67 -15.92 -11.75
N GLY A 86 14.43 -14.97 -12.67
CA GLY A 86 14.22 -15.29 -14.09
C GLY A 86 12.85 -15.85 -14.48
N LYS A 87 11.90 -14.96 -14.82
CA LYS A 87 10.91 -15.11 -15.92
C LYS A 87 10.02 -13.86 -16.05
N ASN A 88 10.49 -12.91 -16.89
CA ASN A 88 9.70 -11.98 -17.72
C ASN A 88 8.74 -10.95 -17.03
N PRO A 89 8.16 -9.95 -17.73
CA PRO A 89 8.77 -8.76 -18.32
C PRO A 89 8.15 -7.40 -17.87
N ARG A 90 8.92 -6.33 -18.06
CA ARG A 90 8.53 -4.96 -18.49
C ARG A 90 7.50 -4.07 -17.78
N THR A 91 6.65 -4.53 -16.86
CA THR A 91 5.75 -3.61 -16.12
C THR A 91 6.00 -3.69 -14.63
N CYS A 92 7.01 -2.92 -14.19
CA CYS A 92 7.16 -2.63 -12.77
C CYS A 92 5.95 -1.76 -12.36
N ASN A 93 4.86 -2.40 -11.92
CA ASN A 93 3.68 -1.69 -11.43
C ASN A 93 4.00 -1.11 -10.05
N LYS A 94 4.70 0.03 -10.04
CA LYS A 94 4.97 0.80 -8.83
C LYS A 94 3.68 1.05 -8.06
N GLU A 95 2.61 1.41 -8.76
CA GLU A 95 1.26 1.53 -8.22
C GLU A 95 0.80 0.31 -7.44
N LYS A 96 1.02 -0.89 -7.98
CA LYS A 96 0.69 -2.15 -7.28
C LYS A 96 1.47 -2.28 -5.98
N MET A 97 2.76 -1.95 -6.00
CA MET A 97 3.60 -1.97 -4.80
C MET A 97 3.12 -0.97 -3.76
N VAL A 98 2.70 0.23 -4.20
CA VAL A 98 2.13 1.24 -3.31
C VAL A 98 0.86 0.71 -2.65
N MET A 99 -0.08 0.15 -3.43
CA MET A 99 -1.30 -0.45 -2.88
C MET A 99 -1.02 -1.61 -1.92
N GLN A 100 -0.02 -2.45 -2.22
CA GLN A 100 0.40 -3.51 -1.31
C GLN A 100 1.07 -2.98 -0.04
N ALA A 101 1.81 -1.87 -0.10
CA ALA A 101 2.36 -1.20 1.08
C ALA A 101 1.24 -0.66 1.98
N PHE A 102 0.20 -0.07 1.41
CA PHE A 102 -0.99 0.35 2.17
C PHE A 102 -1.69 -0.83 2.84
N ALA A 103 -1.93 -1.93 2.13
CA ALA A 103 -2.52 -3.14 2.70
C ALA A 103 -1.67 -3.70 3.85
N SER A 104 -0.35 -3.74 3.65
CA SER A 104 0.63 -4.17 4.65
C SER A 104 0.59 -3.30 5.91
N MET A 105 0.45 -1.99 5.73
CA MET A 105 0.37 -1.03 6.83
C MET A 105 -0.90 -1.22 7.66
N ILE A 106 -2.02 -1.52 7.01
CA ILE A 106 -3.29 -1.85 7.68
C ILE A 106 -3.17 -3.16 8.47
N GLU A 107 -2.51 -4.18 7.90
CA GLU A 107 -2.21 -5.41 8.64
C GLU A 107 -1.35 -5.11 9.87
N LEU A 108 -0.35 -4.24 9.75
CA LEU A 108 0.52 -3.78 10.85
C LEU A 108 -0.27 -2.98 11.91
N LEU A 109 -1.26 -2.19 11.50
CA LEU A 109 -2.17 -1.47 12.40
C LEU A 109 -3.14 -2.39 13.13
N THR A 110 -3.54 -3.49 12.48
CA THR A 110 -4.47 -4.47 13.05
C THR A 110 -3.73 -5.40 14.01
N ASP A 111 -2.57 -5.93 13.59
CA ASP A 111 -1.77 -6.88 14.35
C ASP A 111 -0.26 -6.70 14.03
N PRO A 112 0.43 -5.79 14.75
CA PRO A 112 1.82 -5.47 14.48
C PRO A 112 2.74 -6.69 14.70
N GLU A 113 2.54 -7.45 15.78
CA GLU A 113 3.39 -8.60 16.13
C GLU A 113 3.38 -9.70 15.07
N LYS A 114 2.21 -9.99 14.48
CA LYS A 114 2.10 -10.98 13.41
C LYS A 114 2.73 -10.49 12.11
N TYR A 115 2.63 -9.20 11.82
CA TYR A 115 3.18 -8.64 10.60
C TYR A 115 4.70 -8.49 10.67
N GLU A 116 5.26 -8.08 11.81
CA GLU A 116 6.71 -8.06 12.04
C GLU A 116 7.33 -9.45 11.83
N LYS A 117 6.67 -10.51 12.33
CA LYS A 117 7.07 -11.88 12.00
C LYS A 117 7.03 -12.15 10.51
N ARG A 118 6.00 -11.74 9.76
CA ARG A 118 5.97 -11.93 8.29
C ARG A 118 7.09 -11.17 7.57
N LEU A 119 7.47 -9.98 8.05
CA LEU A 119 8.59 -9.21 7.53
C LEU A 119 9.92 -9.95 7.77
N GLU A 120 10.14 -10.47 8.98
CA GLU A 120 11.32 -11.27 9.32
C GLU A 120 11.37 -12.58 8.51
N TYR A 121 10.28 -13.35 8.46
CA TYR A 121 10.19 -14.60 7.71
C TYR A 121 10.29 -14.39 6.19
N GLY A 122 9.82 -13.26 5.67
CA GLY A 122 9.90 -12.91 4.25
C GLY A 122 11.29 -12.46 3.79
N GLN A 123 12.17 -12.08 4.72
CA GLN A 123 13.53 -11.59 4.43
C GLN A 123 14.58 -12.71 4.30
N GLY A 124 14.25 -13.95 4.64
CA GLY A 124 15.17 -15.06 4.46
C GLY A 124 14.70 -16.35 5.11
N MET A 125 14.12 -17.23 4.31
CA MET A 125 14.27 -18.67 4.51
C MET A 125 14.75 -19.28 3.20
N ASP A 126 15.96 -18.89 2.79
CA ASP A 126 16.93 -19.87 2.32
C ASP A 126 17.46 -20.60 3.57
N GLU A 127 16.60 -21.40 4.22
CA GLU A 127 17.10 -22.47 5.08
C GLU A 127 17.42 -23.66 4.17
N LYS A 128 18.73 -23.83 3.97
CA LYS A 128 19.50 -24.97 3.46
C LYS A 128 18.77 -26.27 3.14
#